data_AF-A0A8J7W9T8-F1
#
_entry.id   AF-A0A8J7W9T8-F1
#
_cell.length_a   1.000
_cell.length_b   1.000
_cell.length_c   1.000
_cell.angle_alpha   90.00
_cell.angle_beta   90.00
_cell.angle_gamma   90.00
#
_symmetry.space_group_name_H-M   'P 1'
#
loop_
_entity.id
_entity.type
_entity.pdbx_description
1 polymer ?
#
loop_
_entity_poly.entity_id
_entity_poly.type
_entity_poly.pdbx_seq_one_letter_code
_entity_poly.pdbx_strand_id
1 'polypeptide(L)' 'MLYWAAVFLIVALIAGVFGFGGIAATSAGIAQVLFFLFLILFVAAVLARLVRQ' A
#
# COMPACT_ATOMS: atom_id res chain seq x y z
N MET A 1 23.90 10.93 9.67
CA MET A 1 22.69 10.29 9.09
C MET A 1 21.42 10.58 9.88
N LEU A 2 21.44 10.52 11.22
CA LEU A 2 20.30 10.90 12.07
C LEU A 2 19.73 12.31 11.81
N TYR A 3 20.58 13.29 11.50
CA TYR A 3 20.13 14.64 11.13
C TYR A 3 19.19 14.62 9.90
N TRP A 4 19.60 13.94 8.83
CA TRP A 4 18.77 13.82 7.62
C TRP A 4 17.47 13.05 7.88
N ALA A 5 17.51 11.98 8.66
CA ALA A 5 16.30 11.24 9.05
C ALA A 5 15.31 12.13 9.84
N ALA A 6 15.80 12.96 10.77
CA ALA A 6 14.97 13.91 11.51
C ALA A 6 14.37 15.00 10.61
N VAL A 7 15.15 15.51 9.63
CA VAL A 7 14.64 16.46 8.64
C VAL A 7 13.53 15.84 7.79
N PHE A 8 13.73 14.63 7.28
CA PHE A 8 12.69 13.92 6.51
C PHE A 8 11.45 13.60 7.34
N LEU A 9 11.62 13.29 8.63
CA LEU A 9 10.49 13.07 9.55
C LEU A 9 9.63 14.32 9.68
N ILE A 10 10.25 15.49 9.87
CA ILE A 10 9.53 16.77 9.99
C ILE A 10 8.80 17.08 8.67
N VAL A 11 9.48 16.91 7.54
CA VAL A 11 8.87 17.12 6.21
C VAL A 11 7.68 16.19 5.99
N ALA A 12 7.79 14.90 6.38
CA ALA A 12 6.71 13.93 6.25
C ALA A 12 5.49 14.27 7.13
N LEU A 13 5.72 14.77 8.35
CA LEU A 13 4.62 15.22 9.24
C LEU A 13 3.92 16.46 8.69
N ILE A 14 4.68 17.45 8.22
CA ILE A 14 4.12 18.65 7.57
C ILE A 14 3.32 18.22 6.34
N ALA A 15 3.90 17.42 5.46
CA ALA A 15 3.22 16.90 4.28
C ALA A 15 1.91 16.14 4.64
N GLY A 16 1.96 15.30 5.68
CA GLY A 16 0.81 14.58 6.23
C GLY A 16 -0.34 15.49 6.65
N VAL A 17 -0.04 16.55 7.40
CA VAL A 17 -1.04 17.51 7.91
C VAL A 17 -1.57 18.43 6.82
N PHE A 18 -0.73 18.88 5.89
CA PHE A 18 -1.07 19.92 4.91
C PHE A 18 -1.77 19.43 3.64
N GLY A 19 -1.89 18.13 3.37
CA GLY A 19 -2.63 17.71 2.17
C GLY A 19 -2.47 16.28 1.68
N PHE A 20 -1.59 15.47 2.29
CA PHE A 20 -1.46 14.07 1.87
C PHE A 20 -2.72 13.22 2.16
N GLY A 21 -3.65 13.70 2.99
CA GLY A 21 -4.91 13.00 3.27
C GLY A 21 -5.81 12.76 2.04
N GLY A 22 -5.87 13.70 1.10
CA GLY A 22 -6.69 13.54 -0.12
C GLY A 22 -6.13 12.50 -1.10
N ILE A 23 -4.80 12.47 -1.23
CA ILE A 23 -4.10 11.47 -2.03
C ILE A 23 -4.19 10.10 -1.35
N ALA A 24 -4.02 10.05 -0.02
CA ALA A 24 -4.15 8.82 0.76
C ALA A 24 -5.54 8.18 0.61
N ALA A 25 -6.61 8.98 0.58
CA ALA A 25 -7.97 8.48 0.36
C ALA A 25 -8.14 7.85 -1.04
N THR A 26 -7.60 8.48 -2.08
CA THR A 26 -7.66 7.95 -3.45
C THR A 26 -6.78 6.69 -3.60
N SER A 27 -5.58 6.71 -3.03
CA SER A 27 -4.68 5.57 -2.98
C SER A 27 -5.27 4.39 -2.20
N ALA A 28 -6.03 4.64 -1.13
CA ALA A 28 -6.70 3.59 -0.37
C ALA A 28 -7.73 2.83 -1.23
N GLY A 29 -8.48 3.52 -2.09
CA GLY A 29 -9.40 2.87 -3.03
C GLY A 29 -8.68 1.97 -4.03
N ILE A 30 -7.56 2.43 -4.60
CA ILE A 30 -6.75 1.63 -5.53
C ILE A 30 -6.14 0.42 -4.81
N ALA A 31 -5.64 0.60 -3.59
CA ALA A 31 -5.07 -0.48 -2.79
C ALA A 31 -6.10 -1.57 -2.46
N GLN A 32 -7.35 -1.22 -2.18
CA GLN A 32 -8.43 -2.19 -1.96
C GLN A 32 -8.68 -3.04 -3.20
N VAL A 33 -8.77 -2.42 -4.38
CA VAL A 33 -8.97 -3.14 -5.66
C VAL A 33 -7.83 -4.12 -5.91
N LEU A 34 -6.58 -3.68 -5.73
CA LEU A 34 -5.41 -4.53 -5.89
C LEU A 34 -5.36 -5.68 -4.88
N PHE A 35 -5.78 -5.44 -3.63
CA PHE A 35 -5.85 -6.47 -2.60
C PHE A 35 -6.83 -7.58 -2.99
N PHE A 36 -8.03 -7.24 -3.44
CA PHE A 36 -9.01 -8.23 -3.89
C PHE A 36 -8.56 -8.97 -5.14
N LEU A 37 -7.96 -8.26 -6.11
CA LEU A 37 -7.39 -8.89 -7.30
C LEU A 37 -6.31 -9.90 -6.93
N PHE A 38 -5.38 -9.52 -6.04
CA PHE A 38 -4.35 -10.41 -5.55
C PHE A 38 -4.93 -11.61 -4.81
N LEU A 39 -5.97 -11.40 -3.99
CA LEU A 39 -6.63 -12.48 -3.25
C LEU A 39 -7.25 -13.52 -4.21
N ILE A 40 -7.93 -13.07 -5.27
CA ILE A 40 -8.48 -13.96 -6.30
C ILE A 40 -7.36 -14.74 -6.99
N LEU A 41 -6.30 -14.06 -7.42
CA LEU A 41 -5.16 -14.70 -8.08
C LEU A 41 -4.43 -15.67 -7.14
N PHE A 42 -4.31 -15.33 -5.86
CA PHE A 42 -3.71 -16.18 -4.84
C PHE A 42 -4.50 -17.46 -4.66
N VAL A 43 -5.82 -17.37 -4.49
CA VAL A 43 -6.70 -18.53 -4.40
C VAL A 43 -6.62 -19.37 -5.68
N ALA A 44 -6.67 -18.74 -6.85
CA ALA A 44 -6.52 -19.43 -8.13
C ALA A 44 -5.18 -20.15 -8.25
N ALA A 45 -4.08 -19.54 -7.81
CA ALA A 45 -2.75 -20.15 -7.80
C ALA A 45 -2.65 -21.33 -6.83
N VAL A 46 -3.24 -21.21 -5.64
CA VAL A 46 -3.31 -22.30 -4.65
C VAL A 46 -4.11 -23.48 -5.22
N LEU A 47 -5.28 -23.22 -5.79
CA LEU A 47 -6.11 -24.26 -6.42
C LEU A 47 -5.41 -24.90 -7.62
N ALA A 48 -4.81 -24.10 -8.50
CA ALA A 48 -4.06 -24.61 -9.65
C ALA A 48 -2.87 -25.47 -9.23
N ARG A 49 -2.24 -25.16 -8.08
CA ARG A 49 -1.18 -25.99 -7.51
C ARG A 49 -1.74 -27.26 -6.89
N LEU A 50 -2.84 -27.17 -6.13
CA LEU A 50 -3.47 -28.32 -5.49
C LEU A 50 -4.04 -29.33 -6.50
N VAL A 51 -4.57 -28.88 -7.64
CA VAL A 51 -5.09 -29.75 -8.71
C VAL A 51 -3.98 -30.35 -9.60
N ARG A 52 -2.81 -29.70 -9.66
CA ARG A 52 -1.63 -30.22 -10.39
C ARG A 52 -0.71 -31.11 -9.53
N GLN A 53 -1.01 -31.30 -8.25
CA GLN A 53 -0.40 -32.34 -7.42
C GLN A 53 -1.21 -33.63 -7.57
#